data_AF-A0A0R3SHC8-F1
#
_entry.id   AF-A0A0R3SHC8-F1
#
_cell.length_a   1.000
_cell.length_b   1.000
_cell.length_c   1.000
_cell.angle_alpha   90.00
_cell.angle_beta   90.00
_cell.angle_gamma   90.00
#
_symmetry.space_group_name_H-M   'P 1'
#
loop_
_entity.id
_entity.type
_entity.pdbx_description
1 polymer ?
#
loop_
_entity_poly.entity_id
_entity_poly.type
_entity_poly.pdbx_seq_one_letter_code
_entity_poly.pdbx_strand_id
1 'polypeptide(L)'
;MTVALRLACQWSPQQWSQWSPSEIYEHRVRVFIRSLLEVHLNPRSAPLENVSSVKRLTRHPAVITFPSQSDLNSIKQPFPELIDHWRSLEAIAKCDCTAHIDVRELTWLAQGGEKVWDLLPGLTALQQLVQPLLEALILADRLWSLESCSEVGYATLVRLFDPVQSPRCMALVAVKKTD
;
A
#
# COMPACT_ATOMS: atom_id res chain seq x y z
N MET A 1 31.94 2.92 -20.22
CA MET A 1 30.53 3.34 -20.31
C MET A 1 29.88 3.12 -18.96
N THR A 2 29.53 4.18 -18.24
CA THR A 2 28.88 4.07 -16.92
C THR A 2 27.38 4.23 -17.12
N VAL A 3 26.60 3.22 -16.70
CA VAL A 3 25.13 3.19 -16.81
C VAL A 3 24.54 3.16 -15.40
N ALA A 4 23.63 4.08 -15.12
CA ALA A 4 22.84 4.06 -13.89
C ALA A 4 21.42 3.59 -14.20
N LEU A 5 20.90 2.65 -13.40
CA LEU A 5 19.55 2.11 -13.51
C LEU A 5 18.82 2.24 -12.17
N ARG A 6 17.65 2.88 -12.18
CA ARG A 6 16.76 2.93 -11.01
C ARG A 6 15.36 2.45 -11.39
N LEU A 7 14.84 1.52 -10.58
CA LEU A 7 13.45 1.08 -10.65
C LEU A 7 12.53 2.24 -10.26
N ALA A 8 11.51 2.47 -11.08
CA ALA A 8 10.93 3.80 -11.21
C ALA A 8 9.42 3.86 -10.92
N CYS A 9 8.71 2.73 -10.96
CA CYS A 9 7.25 2.66 -10.70
C CYS A 9 6.89 1.58 -9.67
N GLN A 10 5.76 1.76 -9.00
CA GLN A 10 4.96 0.69 -8.44
C GLN A 10 3.64 0.66 -9.23
N TRP A 11 3.72 0.28 -10.49
CA TRP A 11 2.60 0.15 -11.43
C TRP A 11 1.72 -1.06 -11.05
N SER A 12 0.96 -0.91 -9.96
CA SER A 12 -0.02 -1.89 -9.48
C SER A 12 -1.46 -1.81 -10.04
N PRO A 13 -1.93 -0.78 -10.78
CA PRO A 13 -3.35 -0.69 -11.15
C PRO A 13 -3.84 -1.83 -12.04
N GLN A 14 -2.99 -2.30 -12.94
CA GLN A 14 -3.33 -3.39 -13.86
C GLN A 14 -3.47 -4.70 -13.09
N GLN A 15 -2.60 -4.93 -12.10
CA GLN A 15 -2.75 -6.05 -11.17
C GLN A 15 -4.03 -5.93 -10.35
N TRP A 16 -4.38 -4.73 -9.87
CA TRP A 16 -5.59 -4.51 -9.09
C TRP A 16 -6.88 -4.67 -9.91
N SER A 17 -6.84 -4.33 -11.20
CA SER A 17 -7.97 -4.54 -12.11
C SER A 17 -8.29 -6.01 -12.35
N GLN A 18 -7.35 -6.91 -12.05
CA GLN A 18 -7.49 -8.36 -12.19
C GLN A 18 -7.88 -9.04 -10.87
N TRP A 19 -7.99 -8.29 -9.77
CA TRP A 19 -8.33 -8.89 -8.48
C TRP A 19 -9.74 -9.46 -8.47
N SER A 20 -9.84 -10.68 -7.93
CA SER A 20 -11.10 -11.28 -7.56
C SER A 20 -11.80 -10.46 -6.46
N PRO A 21 -13.14 -10.59 -6.32
CA PRO A 21 -13.89 -9.95 -5.25
C PRO A 21 -13.34 -10.24 -3.84
N SER A 22 -12.81 -11.45 -3.62
CA SER A 22 -12.16 -11.85 -2.35
C SER A 22 -10.84 -11.12 -2.11
N GLU A 23 -10.00 -10.94 -3.14
CA GLU A 23 -8.75 -10.19 -3.02
C GLU A 23 -9.00 -8.70 -2.77
N ILE A 24 -10.04 -8.14 -3.42
CA ILE A 24 -10.50 -6.76 -3.16
C ILE A 24 -10.94 -6.62 -1.70
N TYR A 25 -11.75 -7.56 -1.20
CA TYR A 25 -12.20 -7.56 0.19
C TYR A 25 -11.04 -7.66 1.16
N GLU A 26 -10.13 -8.61 0.97
CA GLU A 26 -8.96 -8.80 1.83
C GLU A 26 -8.06 -7.57 1.82
N HIS A 27 -7.83 -6.95 0.66
CA HIS A 27 -7.10 -5.69 0.56
C HIS A 27 -7.78 -4.57 1.35
N ARG A 28 -9.10 -4.41 1.20
CA ARG A 28 -9.88 -3.42 1.95
C ARG A 28 -9.77 -3.62 3.45
N VAL A 29 -9.84 -4.87 3.93
CA VAL A 29 -9.65 -5.20 5.35
C VAL A 29 -8.25 -4.84 5.82
N ARG A 30 -7.20 -5.17 5.06
CA ARG A 30 -5.81 -4.80 5.41
C ARG A 30 -5.61 -3.29 5.51
N VAL A 31 -6.18 -2.53 4.56
CA VAL A 31 -6.14 -1.04 4.59
C VAL A 31 -6.85 -0.53 5.83
N PHE A 32 -8.05 -1.06 6.13
CA PHE A 32 -8.81 -0.67 7.31
C PHE A 32 -8.05 -0.95 8.62
N ILE A 33 -7.53 -2.17 8.79
CA ILE A 33 -6.71 -2.58 9.94
C ILE A 33 -5.52 -1.64 10.11
N ARG A 34 -4.80 -1.37 9.02
CA ARG A 34 -3.65 -0.47 9.04
C ARG A 34 -4.03 0.92 9.54
N SER A 35 -5.13 1.49 9.06
CA SER A 35 -5.61 2.80 9.51
C SER A 35 -5.95 2.80 11.00
N LEU A 36 -6.59 1.75 11.51
CA LEU A 36 -6.90 1.61 12.94
C LEU A 36 -5.63 1.52 13.80
N LEU A 37 -4.64 0.73 13.37
CA LEU A 37 -3.35 0.61 14.04
C LEU A 37 -2.57 1.93 14.02
N GLU A 38 -2.62 2.68 12.91
CA GLU A 38 -1.99 3.99 12.81
C GLU A 38 -2.59 4.97 13.83
N VAL A 39 -3.92 4.97 13.99
CA VAL A 39 -4.63 5.80 14.99
C VAL A 39 -4.31 5.35 16.42
N HIS A 40 -4.37 4.05 16.71
CA HIS A 40 -4.13 3.49 18.04
C HIS A 40 -2.69 3.73 18.51
N LEU A 41 -1.71 3.49 17.63
CA LEU A 41 -0.28 3.57 17.99
C LEU A 41 0.31 4.97 17.87
N ASN A 42 -0.35 5.90 17.18
CA ASN A 42 0.11 7.29 17.04
C ASN A 42 -1.03 8.27 17.34
N PRO A 43 -1.49 8.36 18.60
CA PRO A 43 -2.48 9.37 18.98
C PRO A 43 -1.93 10.79 18.75
N ARG A 44 -2.83 11.76 18.55
CA ARG A 44 -2.54 13.14 18.08
C ARG A 44 -1.44 13.92 18.84
N SER A 45 -1.03 13.45 20.01
CA SER A 45 0.00 14.05 20.88
C SER A 45 1.33 13.28 20.93
N ALA A 46 1.44 12.12 20.28
CA ALA A 46 2.63 11.29 20.32
C ALA A 46 3.58 11.55 19.13
N PRO A 47 4.90 11.62 19.33
CA PRO A 47 5.86 11.59 18.22
C PRO A 47 5.71 10.29 17.40
N LEU A 48 6.19 10.31 16.14
CA LEU A 48 6.07 9.23 15.14
C LEU A 48 6.88 7.94 15.49
N GLU A 49 6.92 7.56 16.77
CA GLU A 49 7.80 6.52 17.31
C GLU A 49 7.39 5.10 16.88
N ASN A 50 6.11 4.89 16.59
CA ASN A 50 5.55 3.55 16.37
C ASN A 50 5.39 3.15 14.91
N VAL A 51 5.96 3.92 13.96
CA VAL A 51 5.89 3.59 12.52
C VAL A 51 6.51 2.22 12.21
N SER A 52 7.58 1.84 12.91
CA SER A 52 8.22 0.54 12.78
C SER A 52 7.31 -0.60 13.27
N SER A 53 6.60 -0.38 14.37
CA SER A 53 5.65 -1.33 14.95
C SER A 53 4.42 -1.50 14.08
N VAL A 54 3.83 -0.41 13.57
CA VAL A 54 2.75 -0.47 12.57
C VAL A 54 3.20 -1.27 11.35
N LYS A 55 4.39 -0.97 10.80
CA LYS A 55 4.94 -1.69 9.64
C LYS A 55 5.19 -3.17 9.92
N ARG A 56 5.49 -3.56 11.16
CA ARG A 56 5.71 -4.97 11.53
C ARG A 56 4.37 -5.69 11.66
N LEU A 57 3.44 -5.13 12.43
CA LEU A 57 2.13 -5.72 12.69
C LEU A 57 1.30 -5.87 11.41
N THR A 58 1.34 -4.87 10.52
CA THR A 58 0.62 -4.90 9.24
C THR A 58 1.19 -5.88 8.20
N ARG A 59 2.34 -6.51 8.46
CA ARG A 59 2.86 -7.61 7.61
C ARG A 59 2.18 -8.94 7.89
N HIS A 60 1.61 -9.11 9.08
CA HIS A 60 0.93 -10.35 9.41
C HIS A 60 -0.40 -10.42 8.65
N PRO A 61 -0.73 -11.58 8.05
CA PRO A 61 -1.95 -11.74 7.28
C PRO A 61 -3.18 -11.47 8.18
N ALA A 62 -4.19 -10.85 7.58
CA ALA A 62 -5.44 -10.58 8.29
C ALA A 62 -6.13 -11.91 8.61
N VAL A 63 -6.54 -12.09 9.86
CA VAL A 63 -7.31 -13.26 10.28
C VAL A 63 -8.78 -12.89 10.14
N ILE A 64 -9.37 -13.22 8.99
CA ILE A 64 -10.72 -12.77 8.63
C ILE A 64 -11.60 -13.96 8.22
N THR A 65 -12.86 -13.87 8.62
CA THR A 65 -13.91 -14.75 8.09
C THR A 65 -14.41 -14.16 6.76
N PHE A 66 -14.34 -14.94 5.70
CA PHE A 66 -14.80 -14.48 4.39
C PHE A 66 -16.34 -14.50 4.32
N PRO A 67 -16.97 -13.39 3.85
CA PRO A 67 -18.39 -13.36 3.55
C PRO A 67 -18.80 -14.31 2.42
N SER A 68 -20.10 -14.43 2.20
CA SER A 68 -20.63 -15.19 1.05
C SER A 68 -20.20 -14.57 -0.29
N GLN A 69 -20.18 -15.37 -1.35
CA GLN A 69 -19.86 -14.91 -2.71
C GLN A 69 -20.78 -13.78 -3.18
N SER A 70 -22.07 -13.82 -2.83
CA SER A 70 -23.02 -12.74 -3.16
C SER A 70 -22.63 -11.42 -2.49
N ASP A 71 -22.18 -11.47 -1.23
CA ASP A 71 -21.79 -10.29 -0.47
C ASP A 71 -20.47 -9.68 -0.99
N LEU A 72 -19.53 -10.54 -1.41
CA LEU A 72 -18.25 -10.09 -1.95
C LEU A 72 -18.40 -9.33 -3.27
N ASN A 73 -19.38 -9.72 -4.09
CA ASN A 73 -19.68 -9.06 -5.37
C ASN A 73 -20.45 -7.73 -5.19
N SER A 74 -20.96 -7.46 -3.99
CA SER A 74 -21.63 -6.20 -3.69
C SER A 74 -20.63 -5.05 -3.57
N ILE A 75 -20.99 -3.87 -4.06
CA ILE A 75 -20.24 -2.63 -3.82
C ILE A 75 -20.15 -2.34 -2.31
N LYS A 76 -21.23 -2.66 -1.58
CA LYS A 76 -21.30 -2.55 -0.12
C LYS A 76 -20.95 -3.88 0.53
N GLN A 77 -19.69 -4.28 0.41
CA GLN A 77 -19.20 -5.48 1.10
C GLN A 77 -19.36 -5.32 2.62
N PRO A 78 -19.69 -6.41 3.34
CA PRO A 78 -20.02 -6.36 4.75
C PRO A 78 -18.82 -6.00 5.60
N PHE A 79 -19.10 -5.34 6.73
CA PHE A 79 -18.09 -4.96 7.70
C PHE A 79 -17.37 -6.21 8.26
N PRO A 80 -16.03 -6.23 8.34
CA PRO A 80 -15.28 -7.41 8.79
C PRO A 80 -15.39 -7.62 10.29
N GLU A 81 -15.53 -8.87 10.72
CA GLU A 81 -15.32 -9.24 12.12
C GLU A 81 -13.82 -9.37 12.39
N LEU A 82 -13.30 -8.51 13.27
CA LEU A 82 -11.85 -8.37 13.50
C LEU A 82 -11.39 -8.85 14.88
N ILE A 83 -12.28 -9.39 15.70
CA ILE A 83 -11.95 -9.74 17.10
C ILE A 83 -10.83 -10.78 17.21
N ASP A 84 -10.85 -11.80 16.36
CA ASP A 84 -9.82 -12.85 16.36
C ASP A 84 -8.51 -12.33 15.75
N HIS A 85 -8.60 -11.41 14.79
CA HIS A 85 -7.42 -10.70 14.28
C HIS A 85 -6.76 -9.86 15.39
N TRP A 86 -7.53 -9.11 16.18
CA TRP A 86 -7.00 -8.33 17.30
C TRP A 86 -6.33 -9.18 18.35
N ARG A 87 -6.93 -10.32 18.72
CA ARG A 87 -6.33 -11.28 19.65
C ARG A 87 -5.02 -11.87 19.12
N SER A 88 -4.98 -12.20 17.83
CA SER A 88 -3.78 -12.69 17.17
C SER A 88 -2.67 -11.64 17.18
N LEU A 89 -2.99 -10.38 16.83
CA LEU A 89 -2.03 -9.28 16.86
C LEU A 89 -1.54 -8.97 18.28
N GLU A 90 -2.41 -9.03 19.29
CA GLU A 90 -2.01 -8.85 20.69
C GLU A 90 -1.00 -9.92 21.12
N ALA A 91 -1.23 -11.18 20.76
CA ALA A 91 -0.30 -12.27 21.05
C ALA A 91 1.07 -12.07 20.38
N ILE A 92 1.07 -11.66 19.10
CA ILE A 92 2.30 -11.35 18.36
C ILE A 92 3.03 -10.17 18.99
N ALA A 93 2.31 -9.10 19.33
CA ALA A 93 2.90 -7.88 19.88
C ALA A 93 3.52 -8.11 21.26
N LYS A 94 2.91 -8.98 22.07
CA LYS A 94 3.47 -9.45 23.36
C LYS A 94 4.73 -10.28 23.17
N CYS A 95 4.75 -11.18 22.18
CA CYS A 95 5.91 -12.04 21.90
C CYS A 95 7.12 -11.23 21.40
N ASP A 96 6.88 -10.26 20.52
CA ASP A 96 7.94 -9.49 19.87
C ASP A 96 8.35 -8.21 20.64
N CYS A 97 7.72 -7.91 21.78
CA CYS A 97 7.86 -6.66 22.54
C CYS A 97 7.72 -5.40 21.66
N THR A 98 6.86 -5.45 20.64
CA THR A 98 6.83 -4.43 19.58
C THR A 98 5.99 -3.21 19.89
N ALA A 99 4.86 -3.42 20.56
CA ALA A 99 3.87 -2.41 20.82
C ALA A 99 2.89 -2.91 21.88
N HIS A 100 2.29 -1.99 22.62
CA HIS A 100 1.11 -2.30 23.40
C HIS A 100 -0.10 -2.31 22.45
N ILE A 101 -0.83 -3.42 22.42
CA ILE A 101 -2.04 -3.58 21.62
C ILE A 101 -3.20 -3.80 22.58
N ASP A 102 -4.15 -2.87 22.62
CA ASP A 102 -5.39 -3.03 23.39
C ASP A 102 -6.52 -3.48 22.46
N VAL A 103 -6.93 -4.74 22.62
CA VAL A 103 -8.03 -5.34 21.84
C VAL A 103 -9.35 -4.61 22.05
N ARG A 104 -9.63 -4.12 23.26
CA ARG A 104 -10.88 -3.41 23.55
C ARG A 104 -10.91 -2.06 22.85
N GLU A 105 -9.81 -1.33 22.89
CA GLU A 105 -9.68 -0.05 22.21
C GLU A 105 -9.79 -0.21 20.69
N LEU A 106 -9.08 -1.17 20.09
CA LEU A 106 -9.16 -1.45 18.66
C LEU A 106 -10.55 -1.89 18.22
N THR A 107 -11.26 -2.66 19.05
CA THR A 107 -12.65 -3.05 18.77
C THR A 107 -13.57 -1.83 18.79
N TRP A 108 -13.40 -0.94 19.76
CA TRP A 108 -14.15 0.31 19.84
C TRP A 108 -13.87 1.24 18.65
N LEU A 109 -12.60 1.39 18.26
CA LEU A 109 -12.19 2.16 17.08
C LEU A 109 -12.78 1.57 15.79
N ALA A 110 -12.77 0.24 15.65
CA ALA A 110 -13.34 -0.44 14.50
C ALA A 110 -14.85 -0.17 14.38
N GLN A 111 -15.60 -0.28 15.49
CA GLN A 111 -17.04 0.02 15.52
C GLN A 111 -17.34 1.48 15.15
N GLY A 112 -16.52 2.42 15.62
CA GLY A 112 -16.63 3.84 15.22
C GLY A 112 -16.24 4.11 13.76
N GLY A 113 -15.55 3.16 13.11
CA GLY A 113 -14.99 3.27 11.76
C GLY A 113 -15.90 2.77 10.64
N GLU A 114 -17.14 2.37 10.89
CA GLU A 114 -18.05 1.83 9.85
C GLU A 114 -18.22 2.78 8.66
N LYS A 115 -18.36 4.09 8.92
CA LYS A 115 -18.42 5.08 7.83
C LYS A 115 -17.14 5.13 7.00
N VAL A 116 -15.99 4.92 7.64
CA VAL A 116 -14.70 4.87 6.92
C VAL A 116 -14.65 3.61 6.07
N TRP A 117 -15.11 2.48 6.60
CA TRP A 117 -15.23 1.23 5.83
C TRP A 117 -15.97 1.46 4.53
N ASP A 118 -17.15 2.09 4.56
CA ASP A 118 -17.96 2.38 3.36
C ASP A 118 -17.28 3.30 2.34
N LEU A 119 -16.36 4.16 2.78
CA LEU A 119 -15.60 5.05 1.90
C LEU A 119 -14.39 4.37 1.24
N LEU A 120 -13.87 3.29 1.84
CA LEU A 120 -12.64 2.63 1.36
C LEU A 120 -12.68 2.20 -0.10
N PRO A 121 -13.78 1.69 -0.68
CA PRO A 121 -13.80 1.35 -2.11
C PRO A 121 -13.52 2.57 -3.00
N GLY A 122 -14.13 3.72 -2.68
CA GLY A 122 -13.92 4.97 -3.41
C GLY A 122 -12.52 5.53 -3.23
N LEU A 123 -11.98 5.50 -2.00
CA LEU A 123 -10.61 5.91 -1.72
C LEU A 123 -9.58 5.01 -2.43
N THR A 124 -9.82 3.70 -2.42
CA THR A 124 -8.98 2.73 -3.12
C THR A 124 -9.01 3.03 -4.62
N ALA A 125 -10.19 3.16 -5.22
CA ALA A 125 -10.36 3.51 -6.63
C ALA A 125 -9.61 4.81 -7.00
N LEU A 126 -9.73 5.86 -6.18
CA LEU A 126 -9.01 7.10 -6.37
C LEU A 126 -7.49 6.90 -6.31
N GLN A 127 -6.99 6.10 -5.36
CA GLN A 127 -5.58 5.75 -5.27
C GLN A 127 -5.11 5.02 -6.54
N GLN A 128 -5.89 4.09 -7.09
CA GLN A 128 -5.54 3.36 -8.33
C GLN A 128 -5.42 4.29 -9.54
N LEU A 129 -6.17 5.40 -9.56
CA LEU A 129 -6.13 6.39 -10.63
C LEU A 129 -5.00 7.40 -10.45
N VAL A 130 -4.84 7.91 -9.23
CA VAL A 130 -3.91 9.02 -8.94
C VAL A 130 -2.48 8.54 -8.81
N GLN A 131 -2.24 7.40 -8.15
CA GLN A 131 -0.89 6.90 -7.91
C GLN A 131 -0.08 6.71 -9.20
N PRO A 132 -0.60 6.07 -10.28
CA PRO A 132 0.15 5.87 -11.52
C PRO A 132 0.41 7.17 -12.28
N LEU A 133 -0.54 8.10 -12.21
CA LEU A 133 -0.39 9.42 -12.79
C LEU A 133 0.75 10.18 -12.12
N LEU A 134 0.78 10.20 -10.79
CA LEU A 134 1.86 10.82 -10.03
C LEU A 134 3.21 10.16 -10.30
N GLU A 135 3.25 8.82 -10.35
CA GLU A 135 4.47 8.09 -10.71
C GLU A 135 4.97 8.47 -12.12
N ALA A 136 4.09 8.50 -13.12
CA ALA A 136 4.44 8.88 -14.48
C ALA A 136 4.96 10.33 -14.57
N LEU A 137 4.33 11.27 -13.86
CA LEU A 137 4.76 12.67 -13.79
C LEU A 137 6.16 12.80 -13.17
N ILE A 138 6.40 12.10 -12.05
CA ILE A 138 7.72 12.09 -11.41
C ILE A 138 8.79 11.53 -12.35
N LEU A 139 8.48 10.47 -13.10
CA LEU A 139 9.43 9.90 -14.04
C LEU A 139 9.73 10.79 -15.24
N ALA A 140 8.71 11.46 -15.78
CA ALA A 140 8.88 12.43 -16.84
C ALA A 140 9.76 13.60 -16.38
N ASP A 141 9.52 14.14 -15.18
CA ASP A 141 10.34 15.19 -14.57
C ASP A 141 11.81 14.75 -14.41
N ARG A 142 12.04 13.54 -13.89
CA ARG A 142 13.40 13.00 -13.74
C ARG A 142 14.10 12.75 -15.06
N LEU A 143 13.39 12.28 -16.07
CA LEU A 143 13.95 12.10 -17.42
C LEU A 143 14.36 13.45 -18.01
N TRP A 144 13.46 14.44 -17.96
CA TRP A 144 13.72 15.79 -18.45
C TRP A 144 14.94 16.43 -17.77
N SER A 145 15.04 16.25 -16.45
CA SER A 145 16.18 16.74 -15.67
C SER A 145 17.51 16.10 -16.11
N LEU A 146 17.52 14.82 -16.47
CA LEU A 146 18.72 14.12 -16.94
C LEU A 146 19.09 14.51 -18.37
N GLU A 147 18.12 14.65 -19.27
CA GLU A 147 18.35 15.11 -20.65
C GLU A 147 18.93 16.53 -20.69
N SER A 148 18.55 17.37 -19.72
CA SER A 148 19.08 18.72 -19.57
C SER A 148 20.51 18.77 -18.99
N CYS A 149 21.06 17.65 -18.53
CA CYS A 149 22.38 17.59 -17.91
C CYS A 149 23.50 17.47 -18.96
N SER A 150 24.48 18.38 -18.92
CA SER A 150 25.58 18.41 -19.90
C SER A 150 26.47 17.17 -19.88
N GLU A 151 26.61 16.49 -18.73
CA GLU A 151 27.42 15.28 -18.56
C GLU A 151 26.73 14.00 -19.06
N VAL A 152 25.41 14.05 -19.29
CA VAL A 152 24.62 12.90 -19.75
C VAL A 152 24.58 12.93 -21.27
N GLY A 153 25.00 11.81 -21.88
CA GLY A 153 24.98 11.66 -23.34
C GLY A 153 23.60 11.24 -23.84
N TYR A 154 22.90 10.42 -23.04
CA TYR A 154 21.58 9.91 -23.37
C TYR A 154 20.83 9.53 -22.09
N ALA A 155 19.54 9.83 -22.03
CA ALA A 155 18.64 9.36 -20.98
C ALA A 155 17.33 8.87 -21.60
N THR A 156 16.73 7.83 -21.01
CA THR A 156 15.45 7.30 -21.49
C THR A 156 14.72 6.50 -20.42
N LEU A 157 13.41 6.32 -20.61
CA LEU A 157 12.59 5.40 -19.81
C LEU A 157 12.37 4.10 -20.58
N VAL A 158 12.73 2.98 -19.97
CA VAL A 158 12.60 1.64 -20.56
C VAL A 158 11.65 0.80 -19.72
N ARG A 159 10.76 0.07 -20.38
CA ARG A 159 9.97 -0.99 -19.74
C ARG A 159 10.82 -2.27 -19.61
N LEU A 160 11.12 -2.67 -18.38
CA LEU A 160 11.90 -3.87 -18.07
C LEU A 160 11.07 -5.15 -17.96
N PHE A 161 9.83 -5.03 -17.47
CA PHE A 161 8.99 -6.19 -17.15
C PHE A 161 7.57 -5.99 -17.67
N ASP A 162 6.82 -7.09 -17.75
CA ASP A 162 5.37 -7.04 -17.85
C ASP A 162 4.82 -6.37 -16.57
N PRO A 163 4.04 -5.29 -16.69
CA PRO A 163 3.45 -4.62 -15.53
C PRO A 163 2.48 -5.49 -14.72
N VAL A 164 1.96 -6.58 -15.29
CA VAL A 164 1.15 -7.58 -14.57
C VAL A 164 2.04 -8.43 -13.65
N GLN A 165 3.26 -8.77 -14.09
CA GLN A 165 4.18 -9.63 -13.34
C GLN A 165 4.98 -8.86 -12.29
N SER A 166 5.32 -7.60 -12.58
CA SER A 166 6.07 -6.75 -11.67
C SER A 166 5.57 -5.32 -11.75
N PRO A 167 5.06 -4.74 -10.65
CA PRO A 167 4.70 -3.33 -10.63
C PRO A 167 5.93 -2.43 -10.80
N ARG A 168 7.14 -2.94 -10.55
CA ARG A 168 8.40 -2.24 -10.85
C ARG A 168 8.85 -2.50 -12.29
N CYS A 169 7.99 -2.19 -13.25
CA CYS A 169 8.19 -2.50 -14.67
C CYS A 169 8.93 -1.43 -15.47
N MET A 170 9.16 -0.24 -14.92
CA MET A 170 9.86 0.86 -15.60
C MET A 170 11.21 1.15 -14.97
N ALA A 171 12.19 1.51 -15.79
CA ALA A 171 13.49 1.97 -15.37
C ALA A 171 13.89 3.24 -16.12
N LEU A 172 14.50 4.16 -15.38
CA LEU A 172 15.20 5.31 -15.94
C LEU A 172 16.65 4.91 -16.20
N VAL A 173 17.07 4.99 -17.45
CA VAL A 173 18.41 4.65 -17.92
C VAL A 173 19.10 5.93 -18.35
N ALA A 174 20.30 6.18 -17.81
CA ALA A 174 21.13 7.30 -18.22
C ALA A 174 22.56 6.81 -18.53
N VAL A 175 23.11 7.33 -19.61
CA VAL A 175 24.47 7.04 -20.08
C VAL A 175 25.28 8.33 -19.99
N LYS A 176 26.38 8.29 -19.24
CA LYS A 176 27.33 9.42 -19.18
C LYS A 176 28.06 9.57 -20.52
N LYS A 177 28.31 10.80 -20.96
CA LYS A 177 29.21 11.05 -22.10
C LYS A 177 30.59 10.46 -21.78
N THR A 178 31.12 9.69 -22.71
CA THR A 178 32.53 9.32 -22.72
C THR A 178 33.26 10.39 -23.52
N ASP A 179 34.15 11.13 -22.86
CA ASP A 179 35.15 11.95 -23.54
C ASP A 179 36.06 11.07 -24.41
#